data_AF-A0A699Z2E9-F1
#
_entry.id   AF-A0A699Z2E9-F1
#
_cell.length_a   1.000
_cell.length_b   1.000
_cell.length_c   1.000
_cell.angle_alpha   90.00
_cell.angle_beta   90.00
_cell.angle_gamma   90.00
#
_symmetry.space_group_name_H-M   'P 1'
#
loop_
_entity.id
_entity.type
_entity.pdbx_description
1 polymer ?
#
loop_
_entity_poly.entity_id
_entity_poly.type
_entity_poly.pdbx_seq_one_letter_code
_entity_poly.pdbx_strand_id
1 'polypeptide(L)'
;MHLQVLRYGPTNKYGPHLDGLERVASVLIYLVAPEEGGETAFPQSNGWLHPEMGEPTQGPFSECAKGHVAYKPKRGDALMFFDLKPDYQTPDDDSMHTGWV
;
A
#
# COMPACT_ATOMS: atom_id res chain seq x y z
N MET A 1 -10.79 9.67 16.52
CA MET A 1 -10.36 8.77 15.43
C MET A 1 -11.57 8.48 14.56
N HIS A 2 -11.51 8.83 13.27
CA HIS A 2 -12.59 8.58 12.31
C HIS A 2 -12.12 7.54 11.30
N LEU A 3 -12.99 6.59 10.96
CA LEU A 3 -12.72 5.63 9.89
C LEU A 3 -13.08 6.25 8.54
N GLN A 4 -12.14 6.26 7.61
CA GLN A 4 -12.40 6.61 6.22
C GLN A 4 -12.70 5.34 5.43
N VAL A 5 -13.81 5.33 4.68
CA VAL A 5 -14.19 4.22 3.80
C VAL A 5 -14.14 4.70 2.36
N LEU A 6 -13.36 4.01 1.53
CA LEU A 6 -13.13 4.34 0.13
C LEU A 6 -13.67 3.21 -0.76
N ARG A 7 -14.15 3.57 -1.95
CA ARG A 7 -14.58 2.62 -2.98
C ARG A 7 -13.95 3.00 -4.31
N TYR A 8 -13.16 2.09 -4.85
CA TYR A 8 -12.54 2.21 -6.17
C TYR A 8 -13.29 1.32 -7.16
N GLY A 9 -13.63 1.87 -8.32
CA GLY A 9 -14.08 1.13 -9.50
C GLY A 9 -12.97 0.99 -10.53
N PRO A 10 -13.26 0.36 -11.69
CA PRO A 10 -12.24 -0.04 -12.68
C PRO A 10 -11.40 1.10 -13.27
N THR A 11 -11.86 2.34 -13.22
CA THR A 11 -11.14 3.50 -13.76
C THR A 11 -10.54 4.39 -12.67
N ASN A 12 -10.79 4.08 -11.40
CA ASN A 12 -10.31 4.90 -10.30
C ASN A 12 -8.87 4.55 -9.96
N LYS A 13 -8.10 5.60 -9.67
CA LYS A 13 -6.68 5.51 -9.35
C LYS A 13 -6.39 6.46 -8.21
N TYR A 14 -5.45 6.07 -7.35
CA TYR A 14 -4.93 6.91 -6.29
C TYR A 14 -3.43 7.05 -6.49
N GLY A 15 -3.02 8.22 -6.98
CA GLY A 15 -1.63 8.47 -7.38
C GLY A 15 -0.65 8.36 -6.19
N PRO A 16 0.67 8.27 -6.47
CA PRO A 16 1.68 8.19 -5.43
C PRO A 16 1.66 9.42 -4.52
N HIS A 17 1.63 9.19 -3.21
CA HIS A 17 1.60 10.24 -2.20
C HIS A 17 2.11 9.72 -0.85
N LEU A 18 2.31 10.66 0.09
CA LEU A 18 2.51 10.40 1.51
C LEU A 18 1.23 10.84 2.23
N ASP A 19 0.77 10.08 3.23
CA ASP A 19 -0.48 10.36 3.95
C ASP A 19 -0.39 11.61 4.86
N GLY A 20 0.82 12.12 5.09
CA GLY A 20 1.09 13.43 5.67
C GLY A 20 1.80 13.40 7.03
N LEU A 21 2.42 14.53 7.38
CA LEU A 21 3.35 14.67 8.53
C LEU A 21 2.70 14.54 9.92
N GLU A 22 1.37 14.58 10.02
CA GLU A 22 0.66 14.50 11.31
C GLU A 22 0.22 13.07 11.67
N ARG A 23 0.48 12.09 10.79
CA ARG A 23 0.16 10.68 11.02
C ARG A 23 1.45 9.93 11.29
N VAL A 24 1.46 9.11 12.34
CA VAL A 24 2.61 8.23 12.64
C VAL A 24 2.56 6.98 11.78
N ALA A 25 1.36 6.47 11.53
CA ALA A 25 1.11 5.26 10.76
C ALA A 25 -0.28 5.28 10.16
N SER A 26 -0.40 4.56 9.05
CA SER A 26 -1.64 4.27 8.35
C SER A 26 -1.95 2.77 8.43
N VAL A 27 -3.23 2.45 8.60
CA VAL A 27 -3.75 1.08 8.58
C VAL A 27 -4.84 1.01 7.52
N LEU A 28 -4.57 0.25 6.46
CA LEU A 28 -5.52 -0.02 5.38
C LEU A 28 -6.17 -1.37 5.63
N ILE A 29 -7.50 -1.41 5.64
CA ILE A 29 -8.27 -2.65 5.79
C ILE A 29 -8.98 -2.94 4.47
N TYR A 30 -8.70 -4.09 3.88
CA TYR A 30 -9.28 -4.46 2.60
C TYR A 30 -10.66 -5.09 2.79
N LEU A 31 -11.70 -4.32 2.49
CA LEU A 31 -13.09 -4.76 2.63
C LEU A 31 -13.55 -5.69 1.49
N VAL A 32 -12.92 -5.56 0.32
CA VAL A 32 -13.20 -6.34 -0.89
C VAL A 32 -11.88 -6.61 -1.62
N ALA A 33 -11.71 -7.82 -2.13
CA ALA A 33 -10.62 -8.16 -3.05
C ALA A 33 -11.13 -8.03 -4.49
N PRO A 34 -10.49 -7.21 -5.35
CA PRO A 34 -10.84 -7.14 -6.76
C PRO A 34 -10.36 -8.39 -7.52
N GLU A 35 -10.93 -8.63 -8.69
CA GLU A 35 -10.52 -9.73 -9.58
C GLU A 35 -9.14 -9.46 -10.20
N GLU A 36 -8.87 -8.21 -10.58
CA GLU A 36 -7.63 -7.73 -11.17
C GLU A 36 -7.19 -6.41 -10.53
N GLY A 37 -5.87 -6.19 -10.47
CA GLY A 37 -5.27 -4.98 -9.90
C GLY A 37 -5.58 -4.80 -8.40
N GLY A 38 -5.70 -3.55 -7.99
CA GLY A 38 -6.05 -3.12 -6.65
C GLY A 38 -4.88 -3.09 -5.67
N GLU A 39 -3.66 -3.43 -6.09
CA GLU A 39 -2.50 -3.48 -5.21
C GLU A 39 -2.22 -2.14 -4.54
N THR A 40 -1.86 -2.19 -3.27
CA THR A 40 -1.19 -1.07 -2.60
C THR A 40 0.30 -1.23 -2.81
N ALA A 41 0.89 -0.42 -3.67
CA ALA A 41 2.31 -0.47 -4.01
C ALA A 41 3.07 0.68 -3.33
N PHE A 42 4.36 0.44 -3.05
CA PHE A 42 5.30 1.37 -2.42
C PHE A 42 6.47 1.65 -3.35
N PRO A 43 6.36 2.63 -4.28
CA PRO A 43 7.31 2.78 -5.38
C PRO A 43 8.70 3.24 -4.95
N GLN A 44 8.82 3.91 -3.80
CA GLN A 44 10.10 4.42 -3.28
C GLN A 44 10.82 3.41 -2.36
N SER A 45 10.12 2.35 -1.93
CA SER A 45 10.72 1.35 -1.05
C SER A 45 11.88 0.63 -1.73
N ASN A 46 12.96 0.41 -0.99
CA ASN A 46 14.19 -0.26 -1.44
C ASN A 46 14.05 -1.78 -1.71
N GLY A 47 12.81 -2.27 -1.87
CA GLY A 47 12.48 -3.66 -2.12
C GLY A 47 12.08 -4.43 -0.86
N TRP A 48 11.79 -5.70 -1.05
CA TRP A 48 11.30 -6.57 0.02
C TRP A 48 12.42 -6.90 1.02
N LEU A 49 12.26 -6.47 2.26
CA LEU A 49 13.08 -6.97 3.39
C LEU A 49 12.92 -8.48 3.58
N HIS A 50 11.72 -8.98 3.27
CA HIS A 50 11.34 -10.40 3.27
C HIS A 50 10.90 -10.79 1.86
N PRO A 51 11.84 -11.16 0.96
CA PRO A 51 11.54 -11.46 -0.44
C PRO A 51 10.48 -12.55 -0.63
N GLU A 52 10.36 -13.46 0.33
CA GLU A 52 9.33 -14.49 0.38
C GLU A 52 7.89 -13.92 0.46
N MET A 53 7.72 -12.70 0.94
CA MET A 53 6.41 -12.02 1.01
C MET A 53 6.02 -11.30 -0.29
N GLY A 54 6.90 -11.28 -1.30
CA GLY A 54 6.64 -10.65 -2.58
C GLY A 54 5.75 -11.46 -3.52
N GLU A 55 5.88 -11.18 -4.82
CA GLU A 55 5.09 -11.79 -5.90
C GLU A 55 4.96 -13.34 -5.79
N PRO A 56 6.01 -14.11 -5.41
CA PRO A 56 5.90 -15.57 -5.30
C PRO A 56 4.78 -16.07 -4.36
N THR A 57 4.40 -15.30 -3.33
CA THR A 57 3.36 -15.69 -2.37
C THR A 57 2.07 -14.88 -2.47
N GLN A 58 2.09 -13.79 -3.25
CA GLN A 58 0.93 -12.92 -3.46
C GLN A 58 0.23 -13.18 -4.81
N GLY A 59 0.87 -13.93 -5.71
CA GLY A 59 0.39 -14.17 -7.07
C GLY A 59 0.91 -13.11 -8.03
N PRO A 60 0.60 -13.17 -9.33
CA PRO A 60 1.12 -12.19 -10.26
C PRO A 60 0.61 -10.81 -9.85
N PHE A 61 1.55 -9.88 -9.76
CA PHE A 61 1.26 -8.46 -9.59
C PHE A 61 0.91 -7.86 -10.93
N SER A 62 0.00 -6.88 -10.91
CA SER A 62 -0.23 -6.01 -12.06
C SER A 62 1.04 -5.22 -12.40
N GLU A 63 1.10 -4.68 -13.62
CA GLU A 63 2.28 -3.93 -14.09
C GLU A 63 2.59 -2.68 -13.24
N CYS A 64 1.63 -2.16 -12.47
CA CYS A 64 1.88 -1.04 -11.56
C CYS A 64 2.57 -1.45 -10.26
N ALA A 65 2.42 -2.70 -9.83
CA ALA A 65 2.94 -3.22 -8.57
C ALA A 65 4.21 -4.07 -8.78
N LYS A 66 4.41 -4.60 -9.98
CA LYS A 66 5.55 -5.41 -10.34
C LYS A 66 6.87 -4.67 -10.11
N GLY A 67 7.81 -5.34 -9.45
CA GLY A 67 9.12 -4.76 -9.12
C GLY A 67 9.13 -3.85 -7.89
N HIS A 68 7.98 -3.63 -7.24
CA HIS A 68 7.87 -2.85 -6.01
C HIS A 68 7.52 -3.73 -4.81
N VAL A 69 7.70 -3.18 -3.61
CA VAL A 69 6.96 -3.70 -2.44
C VAL A 69 5.50 -3.38 -2.67
N ALA A 70 4.65 -4.39 -2.64
CA ALA A 70 3.24 -4.23 -2.92
C ALA A 70 2.43 -5.29 -2.21
N TYR A 71 1.20 -4.94 -1.84
CA TYR A 71 0.28 -5.86 -1.23
C TYR A 71 -0.94 -6.06 -2.13
N LYS A 72 -1.20 -7.31 -2.52
CA LYS A 72 -2.43 -7.68 -3.24
C LYS A 72 -3.61 -7.81 -2.27
N PRO A 73 -4.68 -7.00 -2.40
CA PRO A 73 -5.80 -7.01 -1.48
C PRO A 73 -6.43 -8.38 -1.31
N LYS A 74 -6.61 -8.79 -0.05
CA LYS A 74 -7.40 -9.95 0.34
C LYS A 74 -8.44 -9.50 1.34
N ARG A 75 -9.69 -9.92 1.13
CA ARG A 75 -10.80 -9.48 1.98
C ARG A 75 -10.54 -9.88 3.44
N GLY A 76 -10.54 -8.89 4.31
CA GLY A 76 -10.33 -9.04 5.75
C GLY A 76 -8.89 -8.80 6.21
N ASP A 77 -7.93 -8.76 5.29
CA ASP A 77 -6.54 -8.47 5.63
C ASP A 77 -6.36 -6.97 5.91
N ALA A 78 -5.37 -6.66 6.75
CA ALA A 78 -4.97 -5.29 7.06
C ALA A 78 -3.48 -5.11 6.77
N LEU A 79 -3.15 -3.99 6.12
CA LEU A 79 -1.79 -3.55 5.86
C LEU A 79 -1.50 -2.32 6.72
N MET A 80 -0.41 -2.37 7.47
CA MET A 80 0.08 -1.24 8.26
C MET A 80 1.44 -0.79 7.73
N PHE A 81 1.63 0.52 7.64
CA PHE A 81 2.92 1.14 7.36
C PHE A 81 3.07 2.42 8.19
N PHE A 82 4.31 2.83 8.42
CA PHE A 82 4.63 4.04 9.18
C PHE A 82 4.89 5.19 8.21
N ASP A 83 4.28 6.34 8.46
CA ASP A 83 4.47 7.55 7.64
C ASP A 83 5.67 8.37 8.12
N LEU A 84 6.13 8.13 9.35
CA LEU A 84 7.25 8.81 10.00
C LEU A 84 8.31 7.80 10.45
N LYS A 85 9.56 8.26 10.44
CA LYS A 85 10.68 7.55 11.05
C LYS A 85 10.51 7.50 12.58
N PRO A 86 11.30 6.66 13.29
CA PRO A 86 11.21 6.52 14.75
C PRO A 86 11.48 7.79 15.57
N ASP A 87 11.95 8.88 14.93
CA ASP A 87 12.12 10.20 15.56
C ASP A 87 10.81 11.01 15.65
N TYR A 88 9.72 10.50 15.06
CA TYR A 88 8.39 11.11 14.99
C TYR A 88 8.35 12.50 14.35
N GLN A 89 9.38 12.87 13.58
CA GLN A 89 9.54 14.19 12.98
C GLN A 89 9.85 14.10 11.50
N THR A 90 10.61 13.08 11.09
CA THR A 90 11.05 12.91 9.71
C THR A 90 10.07 12.01 8.98
N PRO A 91 9.46 12.45 7.86
CA PRO A 91 8.69 11.56 7.01
C PRO A 91 9.54 10.38 6.51
N ASP A 92 8.90 9.21 6.41
CA ASP A 92 9.51 8.02 5.85
C ASP A 92 9.22 7.95 4.35
N ASP A 93 10.21 8.26 3.51
CA ASP A 93 10.04 8.24 2.05
C ASP A 93 9.67 6.84 1.52
N ASP A 94 10.07 5.77 2.23
CA ASP A 94 9.72 4.38 1.87
C ASP A 94 8.20 4.11 2.03
N SER A 95 7.48 4.99 2.75
CA SER A 95 6.02 4.92 2.94
C SER A 95 5.21 5.52 1.77
N MET A 96 5.88 6.13 0.79
CA MET A 96 5.20 6.63 -0.41
C MET A 96 4.45 5.48 -1.07
N HIS A 97 3.13 5.62 -1.16
CA HIS A 97 2.27 4.55 -1.61
C HIS A 97 1.22 5.03 -2.59
N THR A 98 0.65 4.06 -3.30
CA THR A 98 -0.29 4.30 -4.38
C THR A 98 -1.25 3.12 -4.51
N GLY A 99 -2.47 3.38 -4.98
CA GLY A 99 -3.47 2.34 -5.23
C GLY A 99 -3.96 2.45 -6.66
N TRP A 100 -3.81 1.38 -7.44
CA TRP A 100 -4.29 1.33 -8.82
C TRP A 100 -5.21 0.15 -8.99
N VAL A 101 -6.26 0.33 -9.80
CA VAL A 101 -7.02 -0.77 -10.41
C VAL A 101 -6.50 -0.96 -11.83
#